data_AF-F4AYW8-F1
#
_entry.id   AF-F4AYW8-F1
#
_cell.length_a   1.000
_cell.length_b   1.000
_cell.length_c   1.000
_cell.angle_alpha   90.00
_cell.angle_beta   90.00
_cell.angle_gamma   90.00
#
_symmetry.space_group_name_H-M   'P 1'
#
loop_
_entity.id
_entity.type
_entity.pdbx_description
1 polymer ?
#
loop_
_entity_poly.entity_id
_entity_poly.type
_entity_poly.pdbx_seq_one_letter_code
_entity_poly.pdbx_strand_id
1 'polypeptide(L)'
;MNYLRQLGIAFSCLLITAIHAQEEKVRPFDLEADFFYGTILEHNPDISHLITEHPQGIMLAYNRKTYGYEAWERRYNFPDVGYTFVYQDMKNENLGELYSAYAHYNFYYWKRRLQFRIGQGVAIATNPYDRETNFINNAYGTTVLSSTMLKFGFKQNNIFKNIGVHAGVTIIHYSNANLKAPNNSTNTWAFTAGINYFPKANEFPDYIPLGEKTAYSEPIHYNLVVSGGANQSDINNSPRYGFLTLTAFADKRINHKSSFTAGVDAFFANFLKELIRYESVAFPDGEVTGDEDWKRFGVFIGHELHFNELSFVSQLGYYVYYPYDFEGRFYNRLGLKRTFGEHFSGSMVVKAHGAKAEAVEFGLGYRF
;
A
#
# COMPACT_ATOMS: atom_id res chain seq x y z
N MET A 1 46.56 -14.60 -21.54
CA MET A 1 46.64 -15.46 -20.34
C MET A 1 46.16 -14.81 -19.04
N ASN A 2 46.03 -13.48 -18.91
CA ASN A 2 45.58 -12.84 -17.66
C ASN A 2 44.05 -12.73 -17.47
N TYR A 3 43.25 -12.74 -18.54
CA TYR A 3 41.77 -12.64 -18.43
C TYR A 3 41.09 -13.92 -17.93
N LEU A 4 41.62 -15.10 -18.27
CA LEU A 4 41.08 -16.40 -17.81
C LEU A 4 41.34 -16.64 -16.31
N ARG A 5 42.41 -16.06 -15.74
CA ARG A 5 42.72 -16.14 -14.31
C ARG A 5 41.80 -15.27 -13.44
N GLN A 6 41.37 -14.11 -13.94
CA GLN A 6 40.43 -13.23 -13.23
C GLN A 6 38.99 -13.78 -13.23
N LEU A 7 38.56 -14.42 -14.31
CA LEU A 7 37.28 -15.14 -14.39
C LEU A 7 37.23 -16.32 -13.40
N GLY A 8 38.33 -17.07 -13.25
CA GLY A 8 38.42 -18.18 -12.29
C GLY A 8 38.30 -17.74 -10.83
N ILE A 9 38.85 -16.59 -10.45
CA ILE A 9 38.75 -16.05 -9.08
C ILE A 9 37.35 -15.51 -8.81
N ALA A 10 36.73 -14.81 -9.76
CA ALA A 10 35.34 -14.35 -9.64
C ALA A 10 34.35 -15.52 -9.51
N PHE A 11 34.56 -16.60 -10.27
CA PHE A 11 33.74 -17.82 -10.18
C PHE A 11 33.95 -18.56 -8.86
N SER A 12 35.18 -18.55 -8.33
CA SER A 12 35.51 -19.14 -7.02
C SER A 12 34.91 -18.35 -5.87
N CYS A 13 34.86 -17.01 -5.94
CA CYS A 13 34.18 -16.17 -4.96
C CYS A 13 32.64 -16.33 -5.00
N LEU A 14 32.06 -16.58 -6.18
CA LEU A 14 30.64 -16.89 -6.35
C LEU A 14 30.25 -18.30 -5.83
N LEU A 15 31.19 -19.25 -5.83
CA LEU A 15 30.97 -20.60 -5.30
C LEU A 15 31.10 -20.68 -3.76
N ILE A 16 31.90 -19.82 -3.14
CA ILE A 16 32.08 -19.81 -1.67
C ILE A 16 30.87 -19.20 -0.94
N THR A 17 30.05 -18.38 -1.61
CA THR A 17 28.80 -17.85 -1.01
C THR A 17 27.66 -18.86 -0.93
N ALA A 18 27.81 -20.07 -1.49
CA ALA A 18 26.76 -21.09 -1.54
C ALA A 18 26.82 -22.13 -0.41
N ILE A 19 27.80 -22.06 0.49
CA ILE A 19 27.87 -22.97 1.65
C ILE A 19 27.38 -22.22 2.89
N HIS A 20 26.10 -21.90 2.91
CA HIS A 20 25.39 -21.79 4.17
C HIS A 20 24.61 -23.09 4.33
N ALA A 21 25.05 -23.94 5.24
CA ALA A 21 24.21 -24.99 5.79
C ALA A 21 23.07 -24.31 6.56
N GLN A 22 22.06 -23.82 5.84
CA GLN A 22 20.79 -23.45 6.45
C GLN A 22 20.09 -24.77 6.74
N GLU A 23 19.69 -24.96 8.00
CA GLU A 23 18.66 -25.94 8.32
C GLU A 23 17.53 -25.79 7.29
N GLU A 24 17.13 -26.90 6.68
CA GLU A 24 16.11 -26.91 5.63
C GLU A 24 14.76 -26.53 6.26
N LYS A 25 14.48 -25.22 6.35
CA LYS A 25 13.22 -24.69 6.86
C LYS A 25 12.12 -25.12 5.89
N VAL A 26 11.19 -25.95 6.36
CA VAL A 26 9.98 -26.30 5.60
C VAL A 26 9.19 -25.00 5.36
N ARG A 27 8.75 -24.76 4.13
CA ARG A 27 7.97 -23.56 3.77
C ARG A 27 6.60 -23.98 3.22
N PRO A 28 5.67 -24.38 4.11
CA PRO A 28 4.32 -24.74 3.67
C PRO A 28 3.61 -23.58 3.00
N PHE A 29 2.69 -23.91 2.12
CA PHE A 29 1.81 -22.94 1.49
C PHE A 29 0.41 -23.50 1.34
N ASP A 30 -0.54 -22.62 1.04
CA ASP A 30 -1.82 -23.00 0.49
C ASP A 30 -2.19 -22.16 -0.72
N LEU A 31 -3.12 -22.70 -1.48
CA LEU A 31 -3.77 -22.03 -2.60
C LEU A 31 -5.21 -21.77 -2.22
N GLU A 32 -5.72 -20.59 -2.56
CA GLU A 32 -7.12 -20.22 -2.37
C GLU A 32 -7.72 -19.80 -3.69
N ALA A 33 -8.99 -20.15 -3.89
CA ALA A 33 -9.83 -19.63 -4.95
C ALA A 33 -11.16 -19.17 -4.35
N ASP A 34 -11.52 -17.92 -4.59
CA ASP A 34 -12.77 -17.30 -4.18
C ASP A 34 -13.57 -16.84 -5.40
N PHE A 35 -14.88 -16.98 -5.31
CA PHE A 35 -15.81 -16.14 -6.04
C PHE A 35 -16.29 -15.01 -5.11
N PHE A 36 -16.50 -13.82 -5.65
CA PHE A 36 -17.09 -12.71 -4.91
C PHE A 36 -18.18 -11.99 -5.70
N TYR A 37 -19.14 -11.43 -4.97
CA TYR A 37 -20.28 -10.67 -5.50
C TYR A 37 -20.62 -9.55 -4.51
N GLY A 38 -20.83 -8.32 -5.01
CA GLY A 38 -20.91 -7.15 -4.15
C GLY A 38 -21.55 -5.92 -4.76
N THR A 39 -21.19 -4.76 -4.21
CA THR A 39 -21.67 -3.45 -4.65
C THR A 39 -20.52 -2.44 -4.59
N ILE A 40 -20.60 -1.40 -5.41
CA ILE A 40 -19.73 -0.23 -5.30
C ILE A 40 -20.30 0.66 -4.20
N LEU A 41 -19.48 1.02 -3.21
CA LEU A 41 -19.85 1.97 -2.18
C LEU A 41 -19.78 3.39 -2.72
N GLU A 42 -20.92 4.08 -2.68
CA GLU A 42 -21.03 5.52 -2.96
C GLU A 42 -20.35 6.31 -1.84
N HIS A 43 -19.06 6.57 -2.00
CA HIS A 43 -18.26 7.38 -1.08
C HIS A 43 -18.07 8.82 -1.60
N ASN A 44 -18.47 9.07 -2.84
CA ASN A 44 -18.57 10.37 -3.49
C ASN A 44 -19.82 10.38 -4.38
N PRO A 45 -20.75 11.35 -4.25
CA PRO A 45 -21.95 11.42 -5.10
C PRO A 45 -21.63 11.51 -6.59
N ASP A 46 -20.45 12.01 -6.96
CA ASP A 46 -20.01 12.13 -8.35
C ASP A 46 -19.85 10.78 -9.05
N ILE A 47 -19.75 9.65 -8.33
CA ILE A 47 -19.64 8.31 -8.94
C ILE A 47 -20.98 7.57 -8.98
N SER A 48 -22.06 8.15 -8.44
CA SER A 48 -23.36 7.47 -8.31
C SER A 48 -23.90 6.94 -9.65
N HIS A 49 -23.69 7.66 -10.75
CA HIS A 49 -24.09 7.25 -12.10
C HIS A 49 -23.32 6.05 -12.66
N LEU A 50 -22.17 5.70 -12.06
CA LEU A 50 -21.38 4.52 -12.43
C LEU A 50 -21.80 3.27 -11.64
N ILE A 51 -22.63 3.42 -10.61
CA ILE A 51 -23.12 2.33 -9.76
C ILE A 51 -24.43 1.79 -10.34
N THR A 52 -24.31 0.99 -11.40
CA THR A 52 -25.47 0.48 -12.15
C THR A 52 -25.90 -0.91 -11.74
N GLU A 53 -24.94 -1.77 -11.37
CA GLU A 53 -25.14 -3.19 -11.07
C GLU A 53 -24.17 -3.65 -9.97
N HIS A 54 -24.12 -4.96 -9.74
CA HIS A 54 -23.33 -5.60 -8.69
C HIS A 54 -22.02 -6.18 -9.25
N PRO A 55 -20.84 -5.60 -8.90
CA PRO A 55 -19.57 -6.15 -9.31
C PRO A 55 -19.37 -7.58 -8.80
N GLN A 56 -18.69 -8.38 -9.60
CA GLN A 56 -18.36 -9.76 -9.27
C GLN A 56 -17.02 -10.16 -9.84
N GLY A 57 -16.46 -11.27 -9.34
CA GLY A 57 -15.18 -11.72 -9.85
C GLY A 57 -14.61 -12.92 -9.12
N ILE A 58 -13.33 -13.18 -9.42
CA ILE A 58 -12.58 -14.32 -8.89
C ILE A 58 -11.30 -13.81 -8.25
N MET A 59 -10.96 -14.37 -7.09
CA MET A 59 -9.68 -14.13 -6.41
C MET A 59 -8.90 -15.44 -6.35
N LEU A 60 -7.62 -15.39 -6.72
CA LEU A 60 -6.70 -16.52 -6.60
C LEU A 60 -5.55 -16.10 -5.70
N ALA A 61 -5.27 -16.86 -4.65
CA ALA A 61 -4.20 -16.51 -3.72
C ALA A 61 -3.21 -17.65 -3.51
N TYR A 62 -1.95 -17.29 -3.40
CA TYR A 62 -0.88 -18.13 -2.89
C TYR A 62 -0.47 -17.56 -1.53
N ASN A 63 -0.52 -18.36 -0.46
CA ASN A 63 -0.04 -17.93 0.85
C ASN A 63 1.05 -18.84 1.38
N ARG A 64 2.25 -18.29 1.57
CA ARG A 64 3.30 -18.95 2.35
C ARG A 64 2.96 -18.84 3.83
N LYS A 65 2.83 -20.00 4.47
CA LYS A 65 2.56 -20.12 5.90
C LYS A 65 3.83 -19.84 6.70
N THR A 66 3.67 -19.14 7.81
CA THR A 66 4.74 -18.90 8.78
C THR A 66 4.56 -19.79 10.00
N TYR A 67 5.67 -20.21 10.60
CA TYR A 67 5.66 -21.12 11.76
C TYR A 67 6.57 -20.64 12.90
N GLY A 68 7.09 -19.41 12.82
CA GLY A 68 7.83 -18.78 13.89
C GLY A 68 9.35 -18.87 13.73
N TYR A 69 9.82 -19.17 12.52
CA TYR A 69 11.25 -19.19 12.20
C TYR A 69 11.88 -17.81 12.40
N GLU A 70 11.08 -16.75 12.24
CA GLU A 70 11.47 -15.39 12.58
C GLU A 70 10.71 -14.90 13.83
N ALA A 71 11.35 -14.04 14.63
CA ALA A 71 10.76 -13.55 15.88
C ALA A 71 9.46 -12.74 15.66
N TRP A 72 9.38 -11.99 14.56
CA TRP A 72 8.20 -11.19 14.24
C TRP A 72 6.98 -12.07 13.92
N GLU A 73 7.17 -13.23 13.27
CA GLU A 73 6.09 -14.17 12.93
C GLU A 73 5.35 -14.58 14.20
N ARG A 74 6.09 -15.01 15.22
CA ARG A 74 5.54 -15.41 16.52
C ARG A 74 4.77 -14.26 17.19
N ARG A 75 5.33 -13.05 17.12
CA ARG A 75 4.78 -11.85 17.77
C ARG A 75 3.43 -11.39 17.19
N TYR A 76 3.17 -11.74 15.94
CA TYR A 76 1.93 -11.43 15.23
C TYR A 76 1.04 -12.65 15.01
N ASN A 77 1.24 -13.71 15.81
CA ASN A 77 0.46 -14.94 15.72
C ASN A 77 0.53 -15.58 14.32
N PHE A 78 1.75 -15.73 13.80
CA PHE A 78 2.10 -16.42 12.57
C PHE A 78 1.27 -15.95 11.36
N PRO A 79 1.43 -14.68 10.95
CA PRO A 79 0.73 -14.18 9.78
C PRO A 79 1.29 -14.82 8.51
N ASP A 80 0.44 -15.11 7.53
CA ASP A 80 0.93 -15.57 6.23
C ASP A 80 1.45 -14.39 5.41
N VAL A 81 2.37 -14.68 4.50
CA VAL A 81 2.81 -13.76 3.45
C VAL A 81 2.42 -14.36 2.11
N GLY A 82 1.78 -13.58 1.25
CA GLY A 82 1.26 -14.13 0.01
C GLY A 82 1.08 -13.12 -1.10
N TYR A 83 0.58 -13.65 -2.21
CA TYR A 83 0.16 -12.89 -3.37
C TYR A 83 -1.28 -13.24 -3.72
N THR A 84 -2.09 -12.24 -4.06
CA THR A 84 -3.46 -12.43 -4.55
C THR A 84 -3.57 -11.81 -5.93
N PHE A 85 -4.20 -12.52 -6.85
CA PHE A 85 -4.68 -11.99 -8.11
C PHE A 85 -6.21 -11.87 -8.04
N VAL A 86 -6.76 -10.79 -8.59
CA VAL A 86 -8.20 -10.56 -8.65
C VAL A 86 -8.58 -10.14 -10.07
N TYR A 87 -9.54 -10.85 -10.65
CA TYR A 87 -10.33 -10.38 -11.77
C TYR A 87 -11.66 -9.84 -11.24
N GLN A 88 -12.07 -8.66 -11.70
CA GLN A 88 -13.29 -8.01 -11.29
C GLN A 88 -14.02 -7.39 -12.48
N ASP A 89 -15.25 -7.82 -12.72
CA ASP A 89 -16.18 -7.20 -13.67
C ASP A 89 -17.04 -6.17 -12.91
N MET A 90 -16.98 -4.91 -13.32
CA MET A 90 -17.70 -3.81 -12.66
C MET A 90 -19.18 -3.73 -13.04
N LYS A 91 -19.63 -4.51 -14.04
CA LYS A 91 -21.00 -4.46 -14.57
C LYS A 91 -21.44 -3.05 -15.01
N ASN A 92 -20.48 -2.29 -15.52
CA ASN A 92 -20.70 -0.98 -16.11
C ASN A 92 -19.71 -0.81 -17.26
N GLU A 93 -20.19 -0.51 -18.47
CA GLU A 93 -19.35 -0.40 -19.66
C GLU A 93 -18.30 0.72 -19.58
N ASN A 94 -18.57 1.77 -18.81
CA ASN A 94 -17.64 2.89 -18.63
C ASN A 94 -16.52 2.54 -17.64
N LEU A 95 -16.80 1.69 -16.65
CA LEU A 95 -15.80 1.19 -15.69
C LEU A 95 -15.03 -0.03 -16.24
N GLY A 96 -15.69 -0.87 -17.02
CA GLY A 96 -15.15 -2.09 -17.61
C GLY A 96 -14.77 -3.15 -16.57
N GLU A 97 -13.62 -3.76 -16.79
CA GLU A 97 -13.06 -4.81 -15.95
C GLU A 97 -11.76 -4.35 -15.31
N LEU A 98 -11.41 -4.96 -14.17
CA LEU A 98 -10.14 -4.75 -13.49
C LEU A 98 -9.40 -6.07 -13.25
N TYR A 99 -8.10 -6.02 -13.54
CA TYR A 99 -7.16 -7.11 -13.28
C TYR A 99 -6.13 -6.59 -12.28
N SER A 100 -6.12 -7.14 -11.07
CA SER A 100 -5.27 -6.63 -10.00
C SER A 100 -4.43 -7.71 -9.33
N ALA A 101 -3.23 -7.32 -8.90
CA ALA A 101 -2.27 -8.17 -8.24
C ALA A 101 -1.75 -7.50 -6.98
N TYR A 102 -1.75 -8.24 -5.87
CA TYR A 102 -1.44 -7.75 -4.53
C TYR A 102 -0.33 -8.59 -3.91
N ALA A 103 0.56 -7.93 -3.18
CA ALA A 103 1.27 -8.56 -2.08
C ALA A 103 0.42 -8.38 -0.81
N HIS A 104 0.29 -9.42 0.00
CA HIS A 104 -0.60 -9.38 1.16
C HIS A 104 -0.05 -10.10 2.39
N TYR A 105 -0.61 -9.71 3.54
CA TYR A 105 -0.50 -10.44 4.79
C TYR A 105 -1.85 -11.01 5.22
N ASN A 106 -1.86 -12.21 5.79
CA ASN A 106 -3.02 -12.77 6.50
C ASN A 106 -2.76 -12.80 7.99
N PHE A 107 -3.52 -12.05 8.77
CA PHE A 107 -3.53 -12.11 10.23
C PHE A 107 -4.65 -13.02 10.71
N TYR A 108 -4.40 -13.73 11.81
CA TYR A 108 -5.27 -14.80 12.27
C TYR A 108 -5.72 -14.62 13.72
N TYR A 109 -7.01 -14.88 13.95
CA TYR A 109 -7.67 -14.81 15.25
C TYR A 109 -8.54 -16.04 15.49
N TRP A 110 -9.05 -16.20 16.71
CA TRP A 110 -9.93 -17.30 17.12
C TRP A 110 -9.44 -18.68 16.66
N LYS A 111 -8.32 -19.15 17.23
CA LYS A 111 -7.67 -20.41 16.85
C LYS A 111 -7.38 -20.50 15.34
N ARG A 112 -7.01 -19.36 14.74
CA ARG A 112 -6.71 -19.18 13.31
C ARG A 112 -7.87 -19.48 12.37
N ARG A 113 -9.11 -19.42 12.85
CA ARG A 113 -10.33 -19.56 12.03
C ARG A 113 -10.87 -18.24 11.50
N LEU A 114 -10.56 -17.12 12.15
CA LEU A 114 -10.84 -15.80 11.61
C LEU A 114 -9.57 -15.26 10.96
N GLN A 115 -9.69 -14.81 9.71
CA GLN A 115 -8.61 -14.27 8.92
C GLN A 115 -8.92 -12.81 8.58
N PHE A 116 -7.93 -11.94 8.79
CA PHE A 116 -7.90 -10.58 8.24
C PHE A 116 -6.74 -10.48 7.26
N ARG A 117 -7.05 -10.25 5.99
CA ARG A 117 -6.09 -10.01 4.91
C ARG A 117 -6.03 -8.53 4.61
N ILE A 118 -4.81 -8.01 4.51
CA ILE A 118 -4.52 -6.70 3.93
C ILE A 118 -3.56 -6.90 2.75
N GLY A 119 -3.97 -6.42 1.59
CA GLY A 119 -3.21 -6.48 0.35
C GLY A 119 -2.99 -5.09 -0.22
N GLN A 120 -1.78 -4.82 -0.69
CA GLN A 120 -1.46 -3.63 -1.47
C GLN A 120 -0.93 -4.08 -2.83
N GLY A 121 -1.40 -3.43 -3.88
CA GLY A 121 -1.19 -3.91 -5.22
C GLY A 121 -1.34 -2.86 -6.30
N VAL A 122 -1.32 -3.35 -7.53
CA VAL A 122 -1.59 -2.59 -8.75
C VAL A 122 -2.76 -3.23 -9.49
N ALA A 123 -3.51 -2.42 -10.21
CA ALA A 123 -4.61 -2.87 -11.05
C ALA A 123 -4.48 -2.29 -12.47
N ILE A 124 -4.98 -3.04 -13.43
CA ILE A 124 -5.18 -2.62 -14.82
C ILE A 124 -6.68 -2.46 -15.03
N ALA A 125 -7.13 -1.24 -15.28
CA ALA A 125 -8.49 -0.93 -15.69
C ALA A 125 -8.59 -0.97 -17.21
N THR A 126 -9.57 -1.70 -17.75
CA THR A 126 -9.74 -1.83 -19.20
C THR A 126 -10.27 -0.55 -19.84
N ASN A 127 -11.12 0.18 -19.11
CA ASN A 127 -11.85 1.33 -19.63
C ASN A 127 -11.59 2.57 -18.76
N PRO A 128 -10.36 3.13 -18.73
CA PRO A 128 -10.12 4.39 -18.04
C PRO A 128 -10.85 5.55 -18.73
N TYR A 129 -10.90 6.70 -18.05
CA TYR A 129 -11.38 7.96 -18.61
C TYR A 129 -10.65 8.31 -19.92
N ASP A 130 -11.45 8.62 -20.92
CA ASP A 130 -10.99 9.21 -22.17
C ASP A 130 -11.96 10.32 -22.58
N ARG A 131 -11.45 11.49 -22.93
CA ARG A 131 -12.29 12.67 -23.20
C ARG A 131 -13.24 12.47 -24.38
N GLU A 132 -12.86 11.66 -25.37
CA GLU A 132 -13.61 11.48 -26.60
C GLU A 132 -14.45 10.20 -26.56
N THR A 133 -13.92 9.13 -25.98
CA THR A 133 -14.48 7.78 -26.08
C THR A 133 -15.07 7.24 -24.78
N ASN A 134 -14.70 7.77 -23.61
CA ASN A 134 -15.19 7.32 -22.30
C ASN A 134 -15.21 8.45 -21.27
N PHE A 135 -15.86 9.56 -21.60
CA PHE A 135 -15.89 10.75 -20.75
C PHE A 135 -16.78 10.59 -19.51
N ILE A 136 -17.60 9.53 -19.48
CA ILE A 136 -18.51 9.21 -18.38
C ILE A 136 -17.74 8.63 -17.18
N ASN A 137 -16.63 7.93 -17.41
CA ASN A 137 -15.81 7.36 -16.33
C ASN A 137 -15.01 8.46 -15.62
N ASN A 138 -15.56 9.01 -14.54
CA ASN A 138 -14.83 9.92 -13.66
C ASN A 138 -14.11 9.23 -12.49
N ALA A 139 -14.08 7.90 -12.45
CA ALA A 139 -13.41 7.14 -11.40
C ALA A 139 -11.92 6.92 -11.69
N TYR A 140 -11.55 6.62 -12.94
CA TYR A 140 -10.22 6.13 -13.30
C TYR A 140 -9.52 6.98 -14.38
N GLY A 141 -8.67 7.93 -14.00
CA GLY A 141 -7.93 8.75 -14.97
C GLY A 141 -6.80 8.04 -15.71
N THR A 142 -6.41 6.84 -15.28
CA THR A 142 -5.29 6.05 -15.82
C THR A 142 -5.66 4.58 -15.98
N THR A 143 -5.00 3.89 -16.92
CA THR A 143 -5.08 2.43 -17.08
C THR A 143 -4.49 1.69 -15.88
N VAL A 144 -3.34 2.16 -15.37
CA VAL A 144 -2.68 1.57 -14.20
C VAL A 144 -3.16 2.29 -12.94
N LEU A 145 -3.70 1.55 -11.99
CA LEU A 145 -4.23 2.04 -10.73
C LEU A 145 -3.43 1.42 -9.56
N SER A 146 -3.36 2.15 -8.46
CA SER A 146 -3.05 1.59 -7.14
C SER A 146 -4.29 0.88 -6.62
N SER A 147 -4.10 -0.25 -5.94
CA SER A 147 -5.21 -0.95 -5.31
C SER A 147 -4.88 -1.46 -3.92
N THR A 148 -5.84 -1.28 -3.01
CA THR A 148 -5.77 -1.78 -1.65
C THR A 148 -6.95 -2.71 -1.41
N MET A 149 -6.67 -3.87 -0.83
CA MET A 149 -7.66 -4.90 -0.54
C MET A 149 -7.67 -5.21 0.95
N LEU A 150 -8.85 -5.19 1.56
CA LEU A 150 -9.10 -5.66 2.91
C LEU A 150 -10.10 -6.81 2.85
N LYS A 151 -9.73 -8.01 3.29
CA LYS A 151 -10.65 -9.16 3.35
C LYS A 151 -10.73 -9.70 4.76
N PHE A 152 -11.94 -9.88 5.27
CA PHE A 152 -12.20 -10.46 6.58
C PHE A 152 -13.12 -11.66 6.43
N GLY A 153 -12.74 -12.81 6.99
CA GLY A 153 -13.54 -14.02 6.80
C GLY A 153 -13.24 -15.14 7.77
N PHE A 154 -14.15 -16.11 7.76
CA PHE A 154 -13.98 -17.39 8.41
C PHE A 154 -13.31 -18.37 7.45
N LYS A 155 -12.32 -19.11 7.97
CA LYS A 155 -11.55 -20.10 7.23
C LYS A 155 -11.46 -21.39 8.02
N GLN A 156 -11.93 -22.48 7.41
CA GLN A 156 -11.83 -23.83 7.97
C GLN A 156 -11.05 -24.71 7.01
N ASN A 157 -9.89 -25.16 7.47
CA ASN A 157 -8.99 -26.00 6.68
C ASN A 157 -9.37 -27.48 6.83
N ASN A 158 -8.90 -28.31 5.89
CA ASN A 158 -8.91 -29.78 5.98
C ASN A 158 -10.28 -30.40 6.27
N ILE A 159 -11.34 -29.92 5.60
CA ILE A 159 -12.69 -30.52 5.69
C ILE A 159 -12.72 -31.85 4.96
N PHE A 160 -12.10 -31.91 3.78
CA PHE A 160 -11.96 -33.14 3.01
C PHE A 160 -10.52 -33.27 2.51
N LYS A 161 -9.76 -34.18 3.12
CA LYS A 161 -8.32 -34.33 2.88
C LYS A 161 -7.63 -32.97 3.10
N ASN A 162 -6.93 -32.49 2.08
CA ASN A 162 -6.19 -31.23 2.09
C ASN A 162 -7.02 -30.02 1.62
N ILE A 163 -8.33 -30.18 1.44
CA ILE A 163 -9.24 -29.13 0.98
C ILE A 163 -10.07 -28.62 2.15
N GLY A 164 -10.15 -27.30 2.29
CA GLY A 164 -11.05 -26.62 3.20
C GLY A 164 -11.89 -25.56 2.48
N VAL A 165 -12.71 -24.86 3.25
CA VAL A 165 -13.61 -23.81 2.75
C VAL A 165 -13.38 -22.52 3.52
N HIS A 166 -13.78 -21.42 2.91
CA HIS A 166 -13.77 -20.12 3.55
C HIS A 166 -14.85 -19.22 2.97
N ALA A 167 -15.31 -18.28 3.79
CA ALA A 167 -16.28 -17.27 3.40
C ALA A 167 -16.05 -15.99 4.21
N GLY A 168 -16.45 -14.85 3.68
CA GLY A 168 -16.18 -13.57 4.31
C GLY A 168 -16.69 -12.38 3.51
N VAL A 169 -16.11 -11.22 3.82
CA VAL A 169 -16.34 -9.95 3.15
C VAL A 169 -15.01 -9.37 2.70
N THR A 170 -15.02 -8.63 1.59
CA THR A 170 -13.85 -7.91 1.10
C THR A 170 -14.23 -6.49 0.72
N ILE A 171 -13.29 -5.57 0.91
CA ILE A 171 -13.31 -4.22 0.38
C ILE A 171 -12.11 -4.09 -0.55
N ILE A 172 -12.34 -3.68 -1.79
CA ILE A 172 -11.29 -3.42 -2.78
C ILE A 172 -11.40 -1.98 -3.23
N HIS A 173 -10.34 -1.21 -3.01
CA HIS A 173 -10.21 0.18 -3.43
C HIS A 173 -9.36 0.27 -4.70
N TYR A 174 -9.79 1.05 -5.68
CA TYR A 174 -9.03 1.35 -6.90
C TYR A 174 -8.94 2.85 -7.13
N SER A 175 -7.72 3.39 -7.19
CA SER A 175 -7.47 4.80 -7.50
C SER A 175 -6.11 4.99 -8.16
N ASN A 176 -5.83 6.16 -8.71
CA ASN A 176 -4.51 6.49 -9.25
C ASN A 176 -3.71 7.45 -8.36
N ALA A 177 -4.16 7.69 -7.12
CA ALA A 177 -3.53 8.59 -6.14
C ALA A 177 -3.17 9.97 -6.71
N ASN A 178 -4.09 10.55 -7.48
CA ASN A 178 -3.95 11.86 -8.14
C ASN A 178 -2.77 11.94 -9.12
N LEU A 179 -2.37 10.80 -9.70
CA LEU A 179 -1.47 10.77 -10.85
C LEU A 179 -2.12 11.40 -12.09
N LYS A 180 -3.43 11.18 -12.30
CA LYS A 180 -4.20 11.81 -13.39
C LYS A 180 -5.68 11.95 -13.05
N ALA A 181 -6.24 13.13 -13.18
CA ALA A 181 -7.68 13.37 -13.04
C ALA A 181 -8.43 12.95 -14.32
N PRO A 182 -9.68 12.47 -14.20
CA PRO A 182 -10.44 12.37 -12.95
C PRO A 182 -10.00 11.17 -12.09
N ASN A 183 -10.18 11.24 -10.78
CA ASN A 183 -9.78 10.17 -9.85
C ASN A 183 -10.76 10.06 -8.66
N ASN A 184 -12.07 9.99 -8.96
CA ASN A 184 -13.06 9.77 -7.90
C ASN A 184 -13.01 8.36 -7.32
N SER A 185 -12.23 7.45 -7.92
CA SER A 185 -11.97 6.09 -7.44
C SER A 185 -13.23 5.21 -7.36
N THR A 186 -13.05 3.93 -7.05
CA THR A 186 -14.14 3.04 -6.66
C THR A 186 -13.77 2.23 -5.43
N ASN A 187 -14.79 1.90 -4.64
CA ASN A 187 -14.68 1.02 -3.47
C ASN A 187 -15.69 -0.11 -3.63
N THR A 188 -15.25 -1.33 -3.90
CA THR A 188 -16.16 -2.48 -3.97
C THR A 188 -16.23 -3.16 -2.63
N TRP A 189 -17.42 -3.26 -2.05
CA TRP A 189 -17.70 -4.13 -0.91
C TRP A 189 -18.40 -5.39 -1.40
N ALA A 190 -17.85 -6.57 -1.10
CA ALA A 190 -18.36 -7.83 -1.63
C ALA A 190 -18.33 -8.95 -0.59
N PHE A 191 -19.26 -9.89 -0.71
CA PHE A 191 -19.17 -11.18 -0.05
C PHE A 191 -18.25 -12.10 -0.85
N THR A 192 -17.44 -12.89 -0.16
CA THR A 192 -16.51 -13.86 -0.77
C THR A 192 -16.86 -15.26 -0.28
N ALA A 193 -16.80 -16.26 -1.16
CA ALA A 193 -16.89 -17.67 -0.79
C ALA A 193 -15.93 -18.49 -1.66
N GLY A 194 -15.23 -19.45 -1.04
CA GLY A 194 -14.13 -20.12 -1.72
C GLY A 194 -13.63 -21.39 -1.06
N ILE A 195 -12.67 -22.01 -1.73
CA ILE A 195 -11.98 -23.23 -1.29
C ILE A 195 -10.49 -22.96 -1.11
N ASN A 196 -9.89 -23.64 -0.14
CA ASN A 196 -8.45 -23.61 0.09
C ASN A 196 -7.88 -25.02 -0.03
N TYR A 197 -6.66 -25.11 -0.57
CA TYR A 197 -5.94 -26.37 -0.75
C TYR A 197 -4.55 -26.27 -0.13
N PHE A 198 -4.23 -27.23 0.75
CA PHE A 198 -2.96 -27.33 1.48
C PHE A 198 -2.13 -28.52 0.97
N PRO A 199 -1.24 -28.33 -0.02
CA PRO A 199 -0.37 -29.40 -0.48
C PRO A 199 0.45 -29.93 0.69
N LYS A 200 0.53 -31.26 0.83
CA LYS A 200 1.35 -31.92 1.85
C LYS A 200 1.06 -31.43 3.28
N ALA A 201 -0.21 -31.22 3.63
CA ALA A 201 -0.63 -30.79 4.97
C ALA A 201 -0.02 -31.61 6.12
N ASN A 202 0.26 -32.89 5.89
CA ASN A 202 0.86 -33.80 6.87
C ASN A 202 2.35 -33.52 7.15
N GLU A 203 3.03 -32.73 6.31
CA GLU A 203 4.44 -32.35 6.45
C GLU A 203 4.60 -30.99 7.15
N PHE A 204 3.49 -30.38 7.62
CA PHE A 204 3.54 -29.05 8.21
C PHE A 204 4.18 -29.10 9.61
N PRO A 205 5.13 -28.21 9.92
CA PRO A 205 5.78 -28.20 11.21
C PRO A 205 4.84 -27.66 12.29
N ASP A 206 5.19 -27.93 13.54
CA ASP A 206 4.54 -27.29 14.69
C ASP A 206 4.92 -25.81 14.78
N TYR A 207 4.01 -25.00 15.33
CA TYR A 207 4.28 -23.59 15.60
C TYR A 207 5.33 -23.43 16.69
N ILE A 208 6.40 -22.68 16.39
CA ILE A 208 7.43 -22.31 17.37
C ILE A 208 6.81 -21.30 18.34
N PRO A 209 6.75 -21.58 19.66
CA PRO A 209 6.13 -20.68 20.61
C PRO A 209 6.85 -19.32 20.69
N LEU A 210 6.13 -18.28 21.11
CA LEU A 210 6.64 -16.91 21.21
C LEU A 210 7.92 -16.78 22.08
N GLY A 211 8.10 -17.68 23.05
CA GLY A 211 9.16 -17.59 24.03
C GLY A 211 8.87 -16.52 25.10
N GLU A 212 9.89 -16.17 25.86
CA GLU A 212 9.78 -15.15 26.92
C GLU A 212 9.59 -13.75 26.34
N LYS A 213 8.80 -12.92 27.04
CA LYS A 213 8.63 -11.51 26.68
C LYS A 213 9.91 -10.75 27.02
N THR A 214 10.64 -10.33 25.99
CA THR A 214 11.81 -9.46 26.15
C THR A 214 11.42 -7.99 26.09
N ALA A 215 11.91 -7.21 27.06
CA ALA A 215 11.86 -5.76 27.00
C ALA A 215 12.74 -5.27 25.82
N TYR A 216 12.29 -4.22 25.14
CA TYR A 216 13.02 -3.64 24.01
C TYR A 216 12.66 -2.17 23.86
N SER A 217 13.67 -1.33 23.71
CA SER A 217 13.54 0.07 23.34
C SER A 217 14.86 0.50 22.73
N GLU A 218 14.80 1.45 21.80
CA GLU A 218 15.99 2.08 21.22
C GLU A 218 16.08 3.53 21.71
N PRO A 219 17.27 4.15 21.72
CA PRO A 219 17.38 5.60 21.94
C PRO A 219 16.62 6.39 20.85
N ILE A 220 16.53 7.71 21.05
CA ILE A 220 15.99 8.58 20.02
C ILE A 220 16.98 8.62 18.86
N HIS A 221 16.50 8.37 17.65
CA HIS A 221 17.28 8.51 16.42
C HIS A 221 16.73 9.64 15.58
N TYR A 222 17.59 10.25 14.78
CA TYR A 222 17.20 11.29 13.83
C TYR A 222 17.16 10.70 12.43
N ASN A 223 16.21 11.15 11.64
CA ASN A 223 15.96 10.66 10.31
C ASN A 223 15.85 11.83 9.34
N LEU A 224 16.47 11.68 8.18
CA LEU A 224 16.28 12.55 7.02
C LEU A 224 15.72 11.71 5.88
N VAL A 225 14.65 12.20 5.26
CA VAL A 225 14.00 11.53 4.12
C VAL A 225 13.83 12.53 3.00
N VAL A 226 14.22 12.10 1.81
CA VAL A 226 13.91 12.79 0.56
C VAL A 226 12.88 11.94 -0.17
N SER A 227 11.72 12.53 -0.44
CA SER A 227 10.65 11.87 -1.18
C SER A 227 10.28 12.65 -2.43
N GLY A 228 9.85 11.93 -3.45
CA GLY A 228 9.36 12.53 -4.69
C GLY A 228 8.37 11.64 -5.40
N GLY A 229 7.79 12.21 -6.45
CA GLY A 229 6.79 11.55 -7.28
C GLY A 229 6.27 12.53 -8.32
N ALA A 230 5.13 12.19 -8.92
CA ALA A 230 4.41 13.10 -9.80
C ALA A 230 2.93 13.08 -9.42
N ASN A 231 2.28 14.22 -9.59
CA ASN A 231 0.85 14.36 -9.41
C ASN A 231 0.32 15.51 -10.29
N GLN A 232 -0.99 15.72 -10.27
CA GLN A 232 -1.63 16.83 -10.94
C GLN A 232 -2.74 17.44 -10.07
N SER A 233 -3.23 18.60 -10.50
CA SER A 233 -4.44 19.19 -9.92
C SER A 233 -5.68 18.37 -10.30
N ASP A 234 -6.79 18.62 -9.58
CA ASP A 234 -8.09 17.99 -9.87
C ASP A 234 -8.75 18.53 -11.15
N ILE A 235 -8.10 19.47 -11.84
CA ILE A 235 -8.53 19.96 -13.15
C ILE A 235 -8.23 18.88 -14.20
N ASN A 236 -9.30 18.35 -14.80
CA ASN A 236 -9.20 17.37 -15.89
C ASN A 236 -8.34 17.90 -17.04
N ASN A 237 -7.41 17.06 -17.51
CA ASN A 237 -6.43 17.39 -18.55
C ASN A 237 -5.38 18.46 -18.19
N SER A 238 -5.25 18.85 -16.91
CA SER A 238 -4.08 19.62 -16.47
C SER A 238 -2.78 18.80 -16.62
N PRO A 239 -1.62 19.43 -16.85
CA PRO A 239 -0.36 18.70 -16.93
C PRO A 239 0.01 18.05 -15.59
N ARG A 240 0.84 17.01 -15.66
CA ARG A 240 1.42 16.36 -14.49
C ARG A 240 2.76 16.98 -14.16
N TYR A 241 3.02 17.16 -12.87
CA TYR A 241 4.23 17.79 -12.38
C TYR A 241 4.93 16.91 -11.36
N GLY A 242 6.27 16.94 -11.38
CA GLY A 242 7.06 16.34 -10.32
C GLY A 242 6.97 17.16 -9.03
N PHE A 243 7.11 16.51 -7.89
CA PHE A 243 7.22 17.15 -6.58
C PHE A 243 8.40 16.62 -5.78
N LEU A 244 8.79 17.39 -4.77
CA LEU A 244 9.82 17.04 -3.79
C LEU A 244 9.27 17.30 -2.38
N THR A 245 9.48 16.34 -1.49
CA THR A 245 9.22 16.47 -0.05
C THR A 245 10.51 16.20 0.71
N LEU A 246 10.88 17.10 1.59
CA LEU A 246 11.99 16.91 2.53
C LEU A 246 11.41 16.74 3.92
N THR A 247 11.74 15.64 4.58
CA THR A 247 11.25 15.31 5.93
C THR A 247 12.44 15.12 6.87
N ALA A 248 12.39 15.78 8.02
CA ALA A 248 13.34 15.56 9.11
C ALA A 248 12.56 15.21 10.39
N PHE A 249 12.90 14.11 11.06
CA PHE A 249 12.15 13.67 12.24
C PHE A 249 12.99 12.89 13.24
N ALA A 250 12.52 12.89 14.48
CA ALA A 250 13.02 12.03 15.54
C ALA A 250 12.10 10.79 15.67
N ASP A 251 12.68 9.61 15.85
CA ASP A 251 11.95 8.39 16.18
C ASP A 251 12.37 7.84 17.55
N LYS A 252 11.40 7.28 18.28
CA LYS A 252 11.62 6.55 19.53
C LYS A 252 10.95 5.19 19.45
N ARG A 253 11.75 4.13 19.31
CA ARG A 253 11.29 2.74 19.42
C ARG A 253 10.96 2.41 20.88
N ILE A 254 9.68 2.23 21.18
CA ILE A 254 9.19 1.98 22.55
C ILE A 254 9.03 0.50 22.87
N ASN A 255 8.87 -0.32 21.83
CA ASN A 255 8.83 -1.77 21.91
C ASN A 255 9.10 -2.35 20.53
N HIS A 256 9.18 -3.67 20.44
CA HIS A 256 9.45 -4.36 19.18
C HIS A 256 8.40 -4.15 18.07
N LYS A 257 7.20 -3.63 18.37
CA LYS A 257 6.16 -3.36 17.38
C LYS A 257 6.04 -1.89 17.04
N SER A 258 6.46 -0.98 17.91
CA SER A 258 6.03 0.42 17.83
C SER A 258 7.18 1.41 17.99
N SER A 259 7.23 2.36 17.07
CA SER A 259 7.95 3.62 17.24
C SER A 259 6.96 4.78 17.21
N PHE A 260 7.21 5.80 18.02
CA PHE A 260 6.61 7.12 17.84
C PHE A 260 7.57 8.01 17.04
N THR A 261 7.00 8.84 16.18
CA THR A 261 7.75 9.79 15.36
C THR A 261 7.21 11.20 15.55
N ALA A 262 8.08 12.19 15.48
CA ALA A 262 7.70 13.60 15.45
C ALA A 262 8.73 14.38 14.63
N GLY A 263 8.27 15.28 13.77
CA GLY A 263 9.16 15.94 12.83
C GLY A 263 8.53 17.09 12.06
N VAL A 264 9.26 17.49 11.03
CA VAL A 264 8.91 18.59 10.12
C VAL A 264 8.98 18.13 8.68
N ASP A 265 8.14 18.74 7.86
CA ASP A 265 8.07 18.50 6.42
C ASP A 265 8.19 19.82 5.65
N ALA A 266 8.89 19.78 4.52
CA ALA A 266 8.92 20.84 3.52
C ALA A 266 8.43 20.27 2.19
N PHE A 267 7.35 20.84 1.66
CA PHE A 267 6.68 20.36 0.45
C PHE A 267 6.87 21.35 -0.70
N PHE A 268 7.36 20.82 -1.81
CA PHE A 268 7.56 21.51 -3.07
C PHE A 268 6.73 20.78 -4.14
N ALA A 269 5.45 21.11 -4.22
CA ALA A 269 4.51 20.51 -5.16
C ALA A 269 4.21 21.45 -6.35
N ASN A 270 4.88 21.24 -7.48
CA ASN A 270 4.79 22.14 -8.64
C ASN A 270 3.39 22.25 -9.26
N PHE A 271 2.53 21.23 -9.09
CA PHE A 271 1.14 21.31 -9.57
C PHE A 271 0.37 22.47 -8.90
N LEU A 272 0.72 22.81 -7.66
CA LEU A 272 0.05 23.84 -6.89
C LEU A 272 0.36 25.23 -7.45
N LYS A 273 1.59 25.45 -7.92
CA LYS A 273 1.98 26.68 -8.63
C LYS A 273 1.11 26.92 -9.86
N GLU A 274 0.81 25.86 -10.60
CA GLU A 274 0.04 25.95 -11.83
C GLU A 274 -1.46 26.06 -11.55
N LEU A 275 -1.93 25.45 -10.47
CA LEU A 275 -3.30 25.65 -9.96
C LEU A 275 -3.53 27.11 -9.55
N ILE A 276 -2.62 27.69 -8.74
CA ILE A 276 -2.67 29.12 -8.34
C ILE A 276 -2.73 30.03 -9.56
N ARG A 277 -1.85 29.78 -10.55
CA ARG A 277 -1.86 30.53 -11.81
C ARG A 277 -3.18 30.38 -12.57
N TYR A 278 -3.69 29.16 -12.68
CA TYR A 278 -4.96 28.90 -13.37
C TYR A 278 -6.12 29.65 -12.69
N GLU A 279 -6.22 29.57 -11.36
CA GLU A 279 -7.32 30.19 -10.63
C GLU A 279 -7.29 31.72 -10.73
N SER A 280 -6.12 32.34 -10.61
CA SER A 280 -5.97 33.80 -10.76
C SER A 280 -6.41 34.33 -12.13
N VAL A 281 -6.29 33.51 -13.19
CA VAL A 281 -6.65 33.90 -14.56
C VAL A 281 -8.11 33.52 -14.88
N ALA A 282 -8.56 32.35 -14.45
CA ALA A 282 -9.89 31.82 -14.75
C ALA A 282 -10.98 32.46 -13.87
N PHE A 283 -10.63 32.88 -12.65
CA PHE A 283 -11.53 33.48 -11.67
C PHE A 283 -10.95 34.80 -11.15
N PRO A 284 -10.90 35.86 -11.98
CA PRO A 284 -10.25 37.13 -11.62
C PRO A 284 -10.90 37.87 -10.45
N ASP A 285 -12.16 37.58 -10.15
CA ASP A 285 -12.88 38.10 -8.97
C ASP A 285 -12.77 37.17 -7.74
N GLY A 286 -11.95 36.12 -7.82
CA GLY A 286 -11.71 35.16 -6.74
C GLY A 286 -10.75 35.66 -5.66
N GLU A 287 -10.48 34.81 -4.67
CA GLU A 287 -9.58 35.14 -3.55
C GLU A 287 -8.09 34.97 -3.88
N VAL A 288 -7.78 34.34 -5.01
CA VAL A 288 -6.43 33.94 -5.42
C VAL A 288 -5.85 34.99 -6.38
N THR A 289 -4.76 35.64 -5.99
CA THR A 289 -4.13 36.71 -6.77
C THR A 289 -3.13 36.19 -7.81
N GLY A 290 -2.61 34.98 -7.60
CA GLY A 290 -1.56 34.38 -8.43
C GLY A 290 -0.14 34.56 -7.88
N ASP A 291 0.02 35.35 -6.82
CA ASP A 291 1.31 35.66 -6.17
C ASP A 291 1.57 34.78 -4.93
N GLU A 292 0.64 33.90 -4.56
CA GLU A 292 0.75 33.01 -3.42
C GLU A 292 1.95 32.05 -3.56
N ASP A 293 2.62 31.75 -2.45
CA ASP A 293 3.68 30.72 -2.46
C ASP A 293 3.06 29.32 -2.51
N TRP A 294 3.50 28.51 -3.46
CA TRP A 294 3.06 27.12 -3.64
C TRP A 294 3.76 26.15 -2.68
N LYS A 295 4.77 26.62 -1.94
CA LYS A 295 5.49 25.82 -0.95
C LYS A 295 4.69 25.72 0.35
N ARG A 296 4.80 24.57 1.00
CA ARG A 296 4.15 24.33 2.30
C ARG A 296 5.17 23.77 3.28
N PHE A 297 5.10 24.20 4.55
CA PHE A 297 5.88 23.62 5.63
C PHE A 297 4.95 23.10 6.72
N GLY A 298 5.21 21.90 7.20
CA GLY A 298 4.40 21.22 8.18
C GLY A 298 5.20 20.70 9.36
N VAL A 299 4.49 20.48 10.46
CA VAL A 299 4.94 19.67 11.59
C VAL A 299 4.06 18.44 11.69
N PHE A 300 4.59 17.32 12.16
CA PHE A 300 3.81 16.11 12.31
C PHE A 300 4.17 15.30 13.55
N ILE A 301 3.20 14.49 13.98
CA ILE A 301 3.41 13.35 14.87
C ILE A 301 2.99 12.08 14.14
N GLY A 302 3.56 10.95 14.54
CA GLY A 302 3.27 9.69 13.87
C GLY A 302 3.63 8.46 14.67
N HIS A 303 3.31 7.32 14.05
CA HIS A 303 3.55 5.99 14.55
C HIS A 303 4.03 5.09 13.42
N GLU A 304 4.99 4.24 13.75
CA GLU A 304 5.44 3.15 12.88
C GLU A 304 5.13 1.80 13.54
N LEU A 305 4.37 0.98 12.83
CA LEU A 305 4.07 -0.40 13.21
C LEU A 305 4.99 -1.37 12.47
N HIS A 306 5.84 -2.07 13.20
CA HIS A 306 6.94 -2.85 12.65
C HIS A 306 6.59 -4.33 12.44
N PHE A 307 6.85 -4.83 11.24
CA PHE A 307 6.74 -6.20 10.75
C PHE A 307 8.09 -6.65 10.19
N ASN A 308 9.07 -6.81 11.09
CA ASN A 308 10.49 -7.03 10.75
C ASN A 308 11.13 -5.78 10.12
N GLU A 309 11.75 -5.90 8.94
CA GLU A 309 12.30 -4.75 8.21
C GLU A 309 11.21 -3.92 7.51
N LEU A 310 9.97 -4.42 7.42
CA LEU A 310 8.85 -3.66 6.90
C LEU A 310 8.13 -2.95 8.04
N SER A 311 7.65 -1.73 7.82
CA SER A 311 6.87 -0.96 8.78
C SER A 311 5.69 -0.30 8.07
N PHE A 312 4.54 -0.27 8.74
CA PHE A 312 3.45 0.61 8.35
C PHE A 312 3.66 1.98 9.00
N VAL A 313 3.69 3.02 8.18
CA VAL A 313 3.86 4.41 8.59
C VAL A 313 2.50 5.07 8.68
N SER A 314 2.24 5.76 9.79
CA SER A 314 1.06 6.58 9.98
C SER A 314 1.42 7.91 10.61
N GLN A 315 1.14 9.01 9.93
CA GLN A 315 1.47 10.36 10.41
C GLN A 315 0.28 11.28 10.26
N LEU A 316 0.12 12.18 11.22
CA LEU A 316 -0.81 13.30 11.20
C LEU A 316 0.00 14.58 11.33
N GLY A 317 -0.15 15.46 10.35
CA GLY A 317 0.57 16.72 10.27
C GLY A 317 -0.34 17.92 10.13
N TYR A 318 0.24 19.08 10.40
CA TYR A 318 -0.40 20.38 10.32
C TYR A 318 0.54 21.35 9.61
N TYR A 319 0.04 22.06 8.59
CA TYR A 319 0.83 23.08 7.91
C TYR A 319 0.97 24.34 8.77
N VAL A 320 2.21 24.65 9.16
CA VAL A 320 2.56 25.89 9.85
C VAL A 320 2.83 27.03 8.87
N TYR A 321 3.19 26.71 7.62
CA TYR A 321 3.28 27.65 6.50
C TYR A 321 2.45 27.14 5.33
N TYR A 322 1.41 27.89 4.99
CA TYR A 322 0.36 27.50 4.07
C TYR A 322 -0.33 28.74 3.49
N PRO A 323 0.32 29.43 2.53
CA PRO A 323 -0.18 30.70 2.03
C PRO A 323 -1.21 30.57 0.90
N TYR A 324 -1.45 29.36 0.38
CA TYR A 324 -2.54 29.03 -0.54
C TYR A 324 -3.41 27.94 0.07
N ASP A 325 -4.74 28.14 0.09
CA ASP A 325 -5.69 27.17 0.63
C ASP A 325 -5.99 26.06 -0.38
N PHE A 326 -5.58 24.85 -0.03
CA PHE A 326 -5.71 23.62 -0.81
C PHE A 326 -6.03 22.44 0.09
N GLU A 327 -7.30 22.03 0.11
CA GLU A 327 -7.79 20.83 0.83
C GLU A 327 -7.63 20.88 2.36
N GLY A 328 -7.31 22.05 2.92
CA GLY A 328 -7.23 22.29 4.35
C GLY A 328 -5.84 22.11 4.97
N ARG A 329 -5.71 22.56 6.24
CA ARG A 329 -4.42 22.68 6.93
C ARG A 329 -3.88 21.38 7.54
N PHE A 330 -4.72 20.38 7.72
CA PHE A 330 -4.32 19.08 8.26
C PHE A 330 -4.05 18.11 7.12
N TYR A 331 -2.93 17.40 7.21
CA TYR A 331 -2.59 16.34 6.26
C TYR A 331 -2.27 15.05 7.00
N ASN A 332 -2.49 13.92 6.35
CA ASN A 332 -2.12 12.60 6.83
C ASN A 332 -1.23 11.90 5.82
N ARG A 333 -0.29 11.11 6.32
CA ARG A 333 0.63 10.30 5.51
C ARG A 333 0.59 8.86 5.97
N LEU A 334 0.11 7.97 5.10
CA LEU A 334 -0.05 6.55 5.39
C LEU A 334 0.70 5.72 4.36
N GLY A 335 1.47 4.71 4.77
CA GLY A 335 2.21 3.92 3.81
C GLY A 335 3.10 2.84 4.39
N LEU A 336 4.03 2.37 3.57
CA LEU A 336 4.99 1.34 3.94
C LEU A 336 6.41 1.89 3.88
N LYS A 337 7.23 1.50 4.86
CA LYS A 337 8.67 1.74 4.92
C LYS A 337 9.38 0.41 5.03
N ARG A 338 10.46 0.21 4.27
CA ARG A 338 11.38 -0.92 4.41
C ARG A 338 12.74 -0.41 4.83
N THR A 339 13.30 -0.97 5.90
CA THR A 339 14.67 -0.68 6.33
C THR A 339 15.66 -1.63 5.66
N PHE A 340 16.85 -1.11 5.35
CA PHE A 340 17.96 -1.82 4.74
C PHE A 340 19.20 -1.62 5.61
N GLY A 341 19.51 -2.64 6.42
CA GLY A 341 20.50 -2.49 7.50
C GLY A 341 20.03 -1.52 8.58
N GLU A 342 20.96 -0.78 9.17
CA GLU A 342 20.71 0.09 10.32
C GLU A 342 20.35 1.54 9.92
N HIS A 343 20.85 1.98 8.76
CA HIS A 343 20.79 3.40 8.37
C HIS A 343 19.84 3.71 7.22
N PHE A 344 19.71 2.83 6.24
CA PHE A 344 18.96 3.16 5.02
C PHE A 344 17.52 2.67 5.08
N SER A 345 16.62 3.42 4.45
CA SER A 345 15.24 2.98 4.25
C SER A 345 14.69 3.47 2.91
N GLY A 346 13.74 2.70 2.39
CA GLY A 346 12.89 3.10 1.27
C GLY A 346 11.43 3.12 1.70
N SER A 347 10.63 4.05 1.21
CA SER A 347 9.21 4.14 1.57
C SER A 347 8.31 4.45 0.39
N MET A 348 7.06 4.02 0.48
CA MET A 348 5.96 4.39 -0.41
C MET A 348 4.80 4.84 0.47
N VAL A 349 4.44 6.12 0.39
CA VAL A 349 3.52 6.77 1.33
C VAL A 349 2.51 7.60 0.57
N VAL A 350 1.22 7.43 0.86
CA VAL A 350 0.17 8.30 0.34
C VAL A 350 0.03 9.49 1.27
N LYS A 351 0.23 10.69 0.73
CA LYS A 351 -0.13 11.95 1.36
C LYS A 351 -1.56 12.31 0.99
N ALA A 352 -2.36 12.69 1.98
CA ALA A 352 -3.77 13.04 1.80
C ALA A 352 -4.19 14.15 2.78
N HIS A 353 -5.33 14.76 2.52
CA HIS A 353 -6.06 15.63 3.44
C HIS A 353 -7.39 14.96 3.78
N GLY A 354 -7.43 14.29 4.93
CA GLY A 354 -8.54 13.42 5.28
C GLY A 354 -8.65 12.25 4.29
N ALA A 355 -9.75 12.20 3.55
CA ALA A 355 -10.01 11.15 2.55
C ALA A 355 -9.48 11.48 1.14
N LYS A 356 -9.02 12.71 0.89
CA LYS A 356 -8.57 13.15 -0.43
C LYS A 356 -7.06 12.98 -0.59
N ALA A 357 -6.65 12.05 -1.45
CA ALA A 357 -5.24 11.80 -1.74
C ALA A 357 -4.63 12.96 -2.56
N GLU A 358 -3.48 13.47 -2.14
CA GLU A 358 -2.72 14.47 -2.92
C GLU A 358 -1.69 13.80 -3.84
N ALA A 359 -0.96 12.81 -3.33
CA ALA A 359 0.09 12.11 -4.07
C ALA A 359 0.56 10.82 -3.38
N VAL A 360 1.13 9.91 -4.16
CA VAL A 360 2.04 8.86 -3.66
C VAL A 360 3.47 9.37 -3.68
N GLU A 361 4.12 9.32 -2.53
CA GLU A 361 5.50 9.72 -2.30
C GLU A 361 6.40 8.48 -2.22
N PHE A 362 7.43 8.45 -3.06
CA PHE A 362 8.52 7.46 -2.96
C PHE A 362 9.71 8.11 -2.26
N GLY A 363 10.08 7.56 -1.11
CA GLY A 363 11.08 8.14 -0.21
C GLY A 363 12.33 7.29 -0.07
N LEU A 364 13.48 7.97 0.07
CA LEU A 364 14.73 7.39 0.54
C LEU A 364 15.13 8.08 1.85
N GLY A 365 15.33 7.27 2.88
CA GLY A 365 15.62 7.74 4.23
C GLY A 365 16.99 7.30 4.73
N TYR A 366 17.63 8.17 5.51
CA TYR A 366 18.81 7.88 6.29
C TYR A 366 18.54 8.13 7.78
N ARG A 367 18.85 7.13 8.61
CA ARG A 367 18.72 7.14 10.07
C ARG A 367 20.10 7.25 10.70
N PHE A 368 20.30 8.29 11.50
CA PHE A 368 21.54 8.62 12.20
C PHE A 368 21.64 7.89 13.54
#